data_AF-A0A8H6XFW3-F1
#
_entry.id   AF-A0A8H6XFW3-F1
#
_cell.length_a   1.000
_cell.length_b   1.000
_cell.length_c   1.000
_cell.angle_alpha   90.00
_cell.angle_beta   90.00
_cell.angle_gamma   90.00
#
_symmetry.space_group_name_H-M   'P 1'
#
loop_
_entity.id
_entity.type
_entity.pdbx_description
1 polymer ?
#
loop_
_entity_poly.entity_id
_entity_poly.type
_entity_poly.pdbx_seq_one_letter_code
_entity_poly.pdbx_strand_id
1 'polypeptide(L)'
;MQFFLTLALLASLLAVTLSAPVQIAKRAPRTYQQISIGGGVGGNALAEAQAKFPGNPATLSKATAADFNADAHCSVLAEQAFIDAGAIASSNRATNGVSVGLFKNKVLKIFGTMVALQAQIAENGGKASASQQAQLDDLTSKLAVNVAVDKTNAGLKSQDVSFTC
;
A
#
# COMPACT_ATOMS: atom_id res chain seq x y z
N MET A 1 -16.97 -12.97 79.50
CA MET A 1 -17.16 -11.76 78.69
C MET A 1 -16.59 -12.03 77.29
N GLN A 2 -17.44 -11.85 76.26
CA GLN A 2 -17.18 -11.43 74.86
C GLN A 2 -16.12 -12.21 74.03
N PHE A 3 -16.52 -13.01 73.01
CA PHE A 3 -16.65 -12.67 71.56
C PHE A 3 -15.32 -12.17 70.93
N PHE A 4 -14.74 -12.72 69.85
CA PHE A 4 -15.14 -12.74 68.42
C PHE A 4 -14.16 -13.67 67.66
N LEU A 5 -14.57 -14.68 66.87
CA LEU A 5 -14.94 -14.68 65.44
C LEU A 5 -14.12 -13.77 64.49
N THR A 6 -13.18 -14.33 63.72
CA THR A 6 -12.82 -13.84 62.37
C THR A 6 -12.46 -14.98 61.42
N LEU A 7 -13.40 -15.24 60.51
CA LEU A 7 -13.32 -16.16 59.39
C LEU A 7 -12.48 -15.49 58.27
N ALA A 8 -11.31 -16.02 57.95
CA ALA A 8 -10.51 -15.56 56.83
C ALA A 8 -11.05 -16.15 55.52
N LEU A 9 -11.90 -15.40 54.82
CA LEU A 9 -12.44 -15.77 53.52
C LEU A 9 -11.40 -15.44 52.42
N LEU A 10 -10.78 -16.46 51.83
CA LEU A 10 -9.99 -16.35 50.59
C LEU A 10 -10.92 -16.01 49.42
N ALA A 11 -10.82 -14.80 48.88
CA ALA A 11 -11.47 -14.41 47.62
C ALA A 11 -10.46 -14.49 46.47
N SER A 12 -10.41 -15.65 45.80
CA SER A 12 -9.67 -15.83 44.55
C SER A 12 -10.45 -15.17 43.40
N LEU A 13 -10.11 -13.94 43.03
CA LEU A 13 -10.60 -13.29 41.81
C LEU A 13 -9.92 -13.93 40.58
N LEU A 14 -10.62 -14.85 39.92
CA LEU A 14 -10.31 -15.24 38.54
C LEU A 14 -10.84 -14.17 37.59
N ALA A 15 -9.95 -13.26 37.17
CA ALA A 15 -10.23 -12.34 36.07
C ALA A 15 -10.17 -13.11 34.74
N VAL A 16 -11.33 -13.54 34.24
CA VAL A 16 -11.45 -14.07 32.86
C VAL A 16 -11.39 -12.88 31.91
N THR A 17 -10.23 -12.61 31.33
CA THR A 17 -10.12 -11.65 30.24
C THR A 17 -10.75 -12.26 28.99
N LEU A 18 -11.99 -11.88 28.66
CA LEU A 18 -12.54 -12.13 27.34
C LEU A 18 -11.78 -11.27 26.34
N SER A 19 -10.84 -11.87 25.60
CA SER A 19 -10.30 -11.29 24.38
C SER A 19 -11.44 -11.19 23.37
N ALA A 20 -12.08 -10.04 23.28
CA ALA A 20 -13.07 -9.78 22.25
C ALA A 20 -12.40 -9.95 20.87
N PRO A 21 -13.03 -10.66 19.92
CA PRO A 21 -12.50 -10.76 18.57
C PRO A 21 -12.39 -9.35 18.01
N VAL A 22 -11.18 -8.94 17.60
CA VAL A 22 -10.98 -7.75 16.80
C VAL A 22 -11.75 -7.98 15.51
N GLN A 23 -12.94 -7.36 15.42
CA GLN A 23 -13.68 -7.25 14.18
C GLN A 23 -12.78 -6.45 13.24
N ILE A 24 -12.02 -7.14 12.39
CA ILE A 24 -11.27 -6.50 11.32
C ILE A 24 -12.33 -6.01 10.35
N ALA A 25 -12.78 -4.78 10.57
CA ALA A 25 -13.72 -4.11 9.69
C ALA A 25 -13.13 -4.15 8.27
N LYS A 26 -13.91 -4.67 7.33
CA LYS A 26 -13.60 -4.63 5.90
C LYS A 26 -13.29 -3.17 5.56
N ARG A 27 -12.08 -2.90 5.06
CA ARG A 27 -11.67 -1.53 4.74
C ARG A 27 -12.63 -1.01 3.66
N ALA A 28 -13.14 0.21 3.83
CA ALA A 28 -13.89 0.84 2.74
C ALA A 28 -12.95 1.01 1.54
N PRO A 29 -13.42 0.80 0.29
CA PRO A 29 -12.61 1.06 -0.89
C PRO A 29 -12.07 2.48 -0.85
N ARG A 30 -10.77 2.64 -1.11
CA ARG A 30 -10.15 3.97 -1.12
C ARG A 30 -10.42 4.64 -2.46
N THR A 31 -10.65 5.94 -2.45
CA THR A 31 -10.69 6.72 -3.70
C THR A 31 -9.29 6.88 -4.26
N TYR A 32 -9.17 7.20 -5.55
CA TYR A 32 -7.86 7.50 -6.15
C TYR A 32 -7.13 8.62 -5.38
N GLN A 33 -7.82 9.69 -4.98
CA GLN A 33 -7.24 10.80 -4.21
C GLN A 33 -6.71 10.36 -2.84
N GLN A 34 -7.29 9.32 -2.23
CA GLN A 34 -6.81 8.77 -0.97
C GLN A 34 -5.53 7.94 -1.15
N ILE A 35 -5.32 7.35 -2.32
CA ILE A 35 -4.14 6.52 -2.60
C ILE A 35 -3.06 7.24 -3.41
N SER A 36 -3.41 8.31 -4.13
CA SER A 36 -2.49 8.99 -5.04
C SER A 36 -1.28 9.53 -4.29
N ILE A 37 -0.17 9.54 -5.02
CA ILE A 37 1.10 10.14 -4.64
C ILE A 37 1.60 11.11 -5.73
N GLY A 38 0.72 11.52 -6.66
CA GLY A 38 1.08 12.40 -7.78
C GLY A 38 1.42 13.83 -7.37
N GLY A 39 1.05 14.27 -6.16
CA GLY A 39 1.33 15.62 -5.64
C GLY A 39 2.72 15.77 -5.00
N GLY A 40 3.00 16.97 -4.47
CA GLY A 40 4.22 17.26 -3.69
C GLY A 40 5.44 17.54 -4.55
N VAL A 41 6.53 16.82 -4.31
CA VAL A 41 7.78 16.89 -5.10
C VAL A 41 8.21 15.49 -5.54
N GLY A 42 9.01 15.39 -6.59
CA GLY A 42 9.65 14.14 -6.99
C GLY A 42 10.78 13.74 -6.03
N GLY A 43 11.20 12.48 -6.13
CA GLY A 43 12.40 11.93 -5.48
C GLY A 43 12.16 11.04 -4.27
N ASN A 44 10.92 10.91 -3.81
CA ASN A 44 10.52 10.11 -2.64
C ASN A 44 9.35 9.13 -2.92
N ALA A 45 9.02 8.86 -4.20
CA ALA A 45 7.81 8.13 -4.57
C ALA A 45 7.73 6.72 -3.97
N LEU A 46 8.88 6.02 -3.82
CA LEU A 46 8.87 4.68 -3.21
C LEU A 46 8.42 4.72 -1.75
N ALA A 47 8.90 5.70 -0.98
CA ALA A 47 8.53 5.84 0.43
C ALA A 47 7.04 6.21 0.56
N GLU A 48 6.54 7.06 -0.34
CA GLU A 48 5.11 7.39 -0.39
C GLU A 48 4.26 6.18 -0.79
N ALA A 49 4.69 5.39 -1.77
CA ALA A 49 4.01 4.14 -2.16
C ALA A 49 3.97 3.13 -0.99
N GLN A 50 5.09 2.96 -0.28
CA GLN A 50 5.14 2.11 0.93
C GLN A 50 4.16 2.58 2.01
N ALA A 51 4.02 3.90 2.20
CA ALA A 51 3.04 4.45 3.14
C ALA A 51 1.59 4.20 2.71
N LYS A 52 1.30 4.13 1.40
CA LYS A 52 -0.04 3.82 0.87
C LYS A 52 -0.38 2.33 0.94
N PHE A 53 0.62 1.44 0.95
CA PHE A 53 0.46 0.00 1.04
C PHE A 53 1.20 -0.56 2.27
N PRO A 54 0.77 -0.22 3.50
CA PRO A 54 1.44 -0.62 4.72
C PRO A 54 1.25 -2.12 5.02
N GLY A 55 2.19 -2.68 5.77
CA GLY A 55 2.15 -4.06 6.25
C GLY A 55 3.12 -4.99 5.52
N ASN A 56 3.22 -6.22 6.02
CA ASN A 56 4.03 -7.26 5.39
C ASN A 56 3.14 -8.11 4.47
N PRO A 57 3.40 -8.15 3.14
CA PRO A 57 2.65 -8.94 2.17
C PRO A 57 2.44 -10.41 2.60
N ALA A 58 3.41 -11.02 3.28
CA ALA A 58 3.33 -12.40 3.75
C ALA A 58 2.27 -12.64 4.85
N THR A 59 1.75 -11.58 5.45
CA THR A 59 0.82 -11.63 6.60
C THR A 59 -0.46 -10.83 6.37
N LEU A 60 -0.65 -10.27 5.17
CA LEU A 60 -1.87 -9.52 4.86
C LEU A 60 -3.07 -10.45 4.93
N SER A 61 -4.18 -9.93 5.47
CA SER A 61 -5.46 -10.62 5.35
C SER A 61 -5.89 -10.66 3.88
N LYS A 62 -6.67 -11.68 3.50
CA LYS A 62 -7.23 -11.78 2.15
C LYS A 62 -8.05 -10.56 1.73
N ALA A 63 -8.78 -9.96 2.68
CA ALA A 63 -9.52 -8.72 2.43
C ALA A 63 -8.56 -7.56 2.12
N THR A 64 -7.49 -7.39 2.92
CA THR A 64 -6.49 -6.34 2.69
C THR A 64 -5.73 -6.53 1.38
N ALA A 65 -5.39 -7.77 1.03
CA ALA A 65 -4.73 -8.08 -0.23
C ALA A 65 -5.64 -7.73 -1.43
N ALA A 66 -6.94 -8.04 -1.34
CA ALA A 66 -7.92 -7.68 -2.36
C ALA A 66 -8.09 -6.15 -2.50
N ASP A 67 -8.15 -5.42 -1.38
CA ASP A 67 -8.22 -3.95 -1.37
C ASP A 67 -6.97 -3.35 -2.03
N PHE A 68 -5.77 -3.84 -1.69
CA PHE A 68 -4.53 -3.40 -2.30
C PHE A 68 -4.46 -3.69 -3.80
N ASN A 69 -4.97 -4.83 -4.25
CA ASN A 69 -5.06 -5.13 -5.67
C ASN A 69 -6.01 -4.15 -6.40
N ALA A 70 -7.14 -3.80 -5.79
CA ALA A 70 -8.07 -2.80 -6.33
C ALA A 70 -7.43 -1.40 -6.41
N ASP A 71 -6.72 -0.98 -5.36
CA ASP A 71 -6.02 0.31 -5.33
C ASP A 71 -4.89 0.37 -6.38
N ALA A 72 -4.14 -0.72 -6.56
CA ALA A 72 -3.13 -0.82 -7.61
C ALA A 72 -3.76 -0.71 -9.00
N HIS A 73 -4.89 -1.39 -9.23
CA HIS A 73 -5.63 -1.32 -10.49
C HIS A 73 -6.18 0.10 -10.76
N CYS A 74 -6.72 0.75 -9.75
CA CYS A 74 -7.15 2.15 -9.80
C CYS A 74 -6.01 3.09 -10.25
N SER A 75 -4.79 2.84 -9.77
CA SER A 75 -3.59 3.58 -10.19
C SER A 75 -3.15 3.29 -11.64
N VAL A 76 -3.46 2.09 -12.18
CA VAL A 76 -3.29 1.79 -13.62
C VAL A 76 -4.19 2.69 -14.45
N LEU A 77 -5.47 2.79 -14.08
CA LEU A 77 -6.46 3.55 -14.84
C LEU A 77 -6.19 5.06 -14.78
N ALA A 78 -5.71 5.56 -13.64
CA ALA A 78 -5.35 6.96 -13.46
C ALA A 78 -4.20 7.43 -14.37
N GLU A 79 -3.38 6.51 -14.90
CA GLU A 79 -2.25 6.86 -15.78
C GLU A 79 -2.73 7.65 -17.02
N GLN A 80 -3.89 7.32 -17.58
CA GLN A 80 -4.44 8.05 -18.72
C GLN A 80 -4.80 9.49 -18.35
N ALA A 81 -5.31 9.73 -17.14
CA ALA A 81 -5.65 11.08 -16.69
C ALA A 81 -4.41 11.99 -16.59
N PHE A 82 -3.23 11.45 -16.25
CA PHE A 82 -1.97 12.21 -16.33
C PHE A 82 -1.60 12.57 -17.76
N ILE A 83 -1.75 11.62 -18.70
CA ILE A 83 -1.46 11.86 -20.12
C ILE A 83 -2.40 12.93 -20.68
N ASP A 84 -3.69 12.84 -20.39
CA ASP A 84 -4.71 13.81 -20.81
C ASP A 84 -4.45 15.20 -20.20
N ALA A 85 -3.90 15.24 -18.98
CA ALA A 85 -3.44 16.46 -18.32
C ALA A 85 -2.09 16.99 -18.82
N GLY A 86 -1.48 16.35 -19.84
CA GLY A 86 -0.26 16.82 -20.51
C GLY A 86 1.05 16.24 -19.97
N ALA A 87 1.02 15.11 -19.26
CA ALA A 87 2.24 14.40 -18.90
C ALA A 87 2.98 13.87 -20.14
N ILE A 88 4.30 13.92 -20.11
CA ILE A 88 5.18 13.42 -21.17
C ILE A 88 5.93 12.20 -20.64
N ALA A 89 5.56 11.02 -21.12
CA ALA A 89 6.08 9.74 -20.63
C ALA A 89 7.45 9.33 -21.22
N SER A 90 7.96 10.06 -22.22
CA SER A 90 9.09 9.63 -23.07
C SER A 90 10.48 10.05 -22.60
N SER A 91 10.62 10.73 -21.44
CA SER A 91 11.92 11.16 -20.93
C SER A 91 12.14 10.79 -19.46
N ASN A 92 13.38 10.54 -19.07
CA ASN A 92 13.73 10.22 -17.66
C ASN A 92 13.73 11.46 -16.75
N ARG A 93 13.52 12.66 -17.32
CA ARG A 93 13.46 13.93 -16.59
C ARG A 93 12.22 14.71 -17.04
N ALA A 94 11.25 14.81 -16.14
CA ALA A 94 10.01 15.52 -16.35
C ALA A 94 10.25 16.97 -16.79
N THR A 95 9.49 17.40 -17.79
CA THR A 95 9.49 18.78 -18.31
C THR A 95 8.38 19.64 -17.69
N ASN A 96 7.44 19.02 -16.98
CA ASN A 96 6.34 19.68 -16.28
C ASN A 96 5.94 18.90 -15.01
N GLY A 97 5.15 19.52 -14.14
CA GLY A 97 4.77 18.91 -12.86
C GLY A 97 3.86 17.70 -12.98
N VAL A 98 2.99 17.66 -14.00
CA VAL A 98 2.10 16.51 -14.26
C VAL A 98 2.93 15.28 -14.68
N SER A 99 4.05 15.46 -15.40
CA SER A 99 4.98 14.37 -15.74
C SER A 99 5.69 13.83 -14.51
N VAL A 100 6.07 14.69 -13.54
CA VAL A 100 6.60 14.21 -12.25
C VAL A 100 5.53 13.35 -11.56
N GLY A 101 4.29 13.84 -11.51
CA GLY A 101 3.16 13.11 -10.92
C GLY A 101 2.91 11.75 -11.58
N LEU A 102 3.03 11.68 -12.91
CA LEU A 102 2.95 10.44 -13.67
C LEU A 102 4.04 9.44 -13.24
N PHE A 103 5.29 9.87 -13.11
CA PHE A 103 6.37 8.97 -12.66
C PHE A 103 6.13 8.47 -11.24
N LYS A 104 5.63 9.32 -10.34
CA LYS A 104 5.22 8.88 -9.00
C LYS A 104 4.07 7.86 -9.08
N ASN A 105 3.05 8.09 -9.92
CA ASN A 105 1.95 7.13 -10.13
C ASN A 105 2.43 5.79 -10.68
N LYS A 106 3.44 5.78 -11.59
CA LYS A 106 4.05 4.52 -12.07
C LYS A 106 4.70 3.73 -10.93
N VAL A 107 5.41 4.41 -10.01
CA VAL A 107 5.98 3.76 -8.81
C VAL A 107 4.87 3.19 -7.92
N LEU A 108 3.80 3.96 -7.64
CA LEU A 108 2.65 3.52 -6.86
C LEU A 108 2.01 2.25 -7.43
N LYS A 109 1.72 2.27 -8.74
CA LYS A 109 1.13 1.17 -9.49
C LYS A 109 1.97 -0.11 -9.38
N ILE A 110 3.27 -0.01 -9.70
CA ILE A 110 4.15 -1.18 -9.71
C ILE A 110 4.32 -1.75 -8.30
N PHE A 111 4.52 -0.87 -7.30
CA PHE A 111 4.66 -1.29 -5.91
C PHE A 111 3.38 -1.98 -5.39
N GLY A 112 2.21 -1.38 -5.62
CA GLY A 112 0.93 -1.96 -5.22
C GLY A 112 0.69 -3.33 -5.86
N THR A 113 0.93 -3.48 -7.17
CA THR A 113 0.81 -4.76 -7.87
C THR A 113 1.78 -5.81 -7.32
N MET A 114 3.01 -5.42 -6.99
CA MET A 114 4.00 -6.31 -6.38
C MET A 114 3.56 -6.80 -5.00
N VAL A 115 3.03 -5.90 -4.15
CA VAL A 115 2.48 -6.25 -2.83
C VAL A 115 1.30 -7.22 -2.96
N ALA A 116 0.37 -6.96 -3.88
CA ALA A 116 -0.77 -7.84 -4.13
C ALA A 116 -0.34 -9.24 -4.60
N LEU A 117 0.63 -9.31 -5.51
CA LEU A 117 1.18 -10.58 -5.98
C LEU A 117 1.90 -11.36 -4.87
N GLN A 118 2.71 -10.69 -4.04
CA GLN A 118 3.38 -11.30 -2.90
C GLN A 118 2.37 -11.84 -1.87
N ALA A 119 1.29 -11.10 -1.61
CA ALA A 119 0.21 -11.56 -0.75
C ALA A 119 -0.49 -12.79 -1.33
N GLN A 120 -0.78 -12.81 -2.63
CA GLN A 120 -1.34 -13.98 -3.30
C GLN A 120 -0.41 -15.21 -3.22
N ILE A 121 0.90 -15.03 -3.35
CA ILE A 121 1.87 -16.12 -3.17
C ILE A 121 1.84 -16.66 -1.74
N ALA A 122 1.79 -15.76 -0.75
CA ALA A 122 1.70 -16.14 0.66
C ALA A 122 0.41 -16.91 0.99
N GLU A 123 -0.73 -16.47 0.45
CA GLU A 123 -2.02 -17.19 0.56
C GLU A 123 -1.94 -18.61 -0.01
N ASN A 124 -1.13 -18.82 -1.04
CA ASN A 124 -0.93 -20.13 -1.69
C ASN A 124 0.22 -20.95 -1.06
N GLY A 125 0.50 -20.74 0.23
CA GLY A 125 1.51 -21.50 0.97
C GLY A 125 2.95 -21.02 0.74
N GLY A 126 3.13 -19.79 0.22
CA GLY A 126 4.42 -19.11 0.12
C GLY A 126 5.33 -19.58 -1.01
N LYS A 127 4.89 -20.52 -1.85
CA LYS A 127 5.66 -20.98 -3.01
C LYS A 127 5.12 -20.33 -4.28
N ALA A 128 5.92 -19.45 -4.87
CA ALA A 128 5.59 -18.87 -6.17
C ALA A 128 5.65 -19.95 -7.26
N SER A 129 4.65 -19.98 -8.14
CA SER A 129 4.78 -20.65 -9.43
C SER A 129 5.85 -19.97 -10.29
N ALA A 130 6.35 -20.65 -11.33
CA ALA A 130 7.33 -20.07 -12.25
C ALA A 130 6.84 -18.76 -12.90
N SER A 131 5.55 -18.68 -13.23
CA SER A 131 4.94 -17.47 -13.79
C SER A 131 4.89 -16.32 -12.78
N GLN A 132 4.53 -16.61 -11.53
CA GLN A 132 4.52 -15.60 -10.46
C GLN A 132 5.93 -15.10 -10.15
N GLN A 133 6.93 -15.98 -10.15
CA GLN A 133 8.32 -15.57 -9.95
C GLN A 133 8.79 -14.66 -11.08
N ALA A 134 8.54 -15.03 -12.35
CA ALA A 134 8.88 -14.19 -13.49
C ALA A 134 8.19 -12.81 -13.44
N GLN A 135 6.93 -12.77 -12.99
CA GLN A 135 6.20 -11.52 -12.79
C GLN A 135 6.79 -10.67 -11.65
N LEU A 136 7.22 -11.29 -10.54
CA LEU A 136 7.92 -10.57 -9.48
C LEU A 136 9.25 -9.98 -9.95
N ASP A 137 10.01 -10.73 -10.75
CA ASP A 137 11.30 -10.27 -11.27
C ASP A 137 11.11 -9.07 -12.24
N ASP A 138 10.09 -9.13 -13.10
CA ASP A 138 9.69 -8.04 -13.99
C ASP A 138 9.24 -6.79 -13.21
N LEU A 139 8.35 -6.96 -12.22
CA LEU A 139 7.88 -5.86 -11.38
C LEU A 139 9.02 -5.24 -10.57
N THR A 140 9.94 -6.05 -10.04
CA THR A 140 11.12 -5.59 -9.29
C THR A 140 12.02 -4.74 -10.19
N SER A 141 12.28 -5.21 -11.42
CA SER A 141 13.09 -4.50 -12.40
C SER A 141 12.44 -3.17 -12.81
N LYS A 142 11.14 -3.19 -13.11
CA LYS A 142 10.37 -1.98 -13.46
C LYS A 142 10.29 -1.00 -12.29
N LEU A 143 10.14 -1.49 -11.06
CA LEU A 143 10.12 -0.64 -9.87
C LEU A 143 11.46 0.08 -9.73
N ALA A 144 12.58 -0.65 -9.83
CA ALA A 144 13.92 -0.07 -9.75
C ALA A 144 14.14 1.04 -10.79
N VAL A 145 13.72 0.80 -12.05
CA VAL A 145 13.79 1.82 -13.12
C VAL A 145 12.95 3.05 -12.79
N ASN A 146 11.69 2.88 -12.39
CA ASN A 146 10.80 4.03 -12.13
C ASN A 146 11.21 4.79 -10.86
N VAL A 147 11.78 4.12 -9.86
CA VAL A 147 12.38 4.77 -8.68
C VAL A 147 13.61 5.58 -9.07
N ALA A 148 14.45 5.08 -9.99
CA ALA A 148 15.59 5.85 -10.49
C ALA A 148 15.15 7.09 -11.28
N VAL A 149 14.07 6.97 -12.08
CA VAL A 149 13.45 8.11 -12.77
C VAL A 149 12.91 9.12 -11.77
N ASP A 150 12.13 8.70 -10.76
CA ASP A 150 11.64 9.60 -9.72
C ASP A 150 12.78 10.34 -8.99
N LYS A 151 13.88 9.64 -8.65
CA LYS A 151 15.08 10.25 -8.06
C LYS A 151 15.74 11.29 -8.96
N THR A 152 15.72 11.10 -10.28
CA THR A 152 16.21 12.10 -11.25
C THR A 152 15.36 13.37 -11.25
N ASN A 153 14.10 13.26 -10.82
CA ASN A 153 13.15 14.36 -10.69
C ASN A 153 13.06 14.91 -9.26
N ALA A 154 14.04 14.59 -8.40
CA ALA A 154 14.07 15.05 -7.02
C ALA A 154 13.95 16.58 -6.92
N GLY A 155 13.03 17.04 -6.05
CA GLY A 155 12.79 18.46 -5.80
C GLY A 155 11.99 19.19 -6.88
N LEU A 156 11.71 18.56 -8.03
CA LEU A 156 10.78 19.13 -9.01
C LEU A 156 9.35 19.09 -8.46
N LYS A 157 8.61 20.18 -8.63
CA LYS A 157 7.20 20.26 -8.24
C LYS A 157 6.41 19.18 -8.97
N SER A 158 5.66 18.39 -8.21
CA SER A 158 4.80 17.33 -8.72
C SER A 158 3.34 17.75 -8.65
N GLN A 159 2.60 17.46 -9.70
CA GLN A 159 1.18 17.78 -9.81
C GLN A 159 0.38 16.50 -10.00
N ASP A 160 -0.62 16.33 -9.14
CA ASP A 160 -1.57 15.23 -9.20
C ASP A 160 -2.70 15.50 -10.20
N VAL A 161 -3.47 14.46 -10.52
CA VAL A 161 -4.69 14.56 -11.33
C VAL A 161 -5.92 14.15 -10.53
N SER A 162 -7.06 14.74 -10.88
CA SER A 162 -8.33 14.24 -10.37
C SER A 162 -8.77 13.05 -11.22
N PHE A 163 -9.03 11.93 -10.57
CA PHE A 163 -9.47 10.70 -11.22
C PHE A 163 -10.44 9.94 -10.32
N THR A 164 -11.35 9.19 -10.92
CA THR A 164 -12.31 8.34 -10.21
C THR A 164 -12.24 6.93 -10.76
N CYS A 165 -12.05 6.00 -9.85
CA CYS A 165 -12.26 4.56 -10.00
C CYS A 165 -13.70 4.26 -9.52
#